data_AF-A0A835QQ81-F1
#
_entry.id   AF-A0A835QQ81-F1
#
_cell.length_a   1.000
_cell.length_b   1.000
_cell.length_c   1.000
_cell.angle_alpha   90.00
_cell.angle_beta   90.00
_cell.angle_gamma   90.00
#
_symmetry.space_group_name_H-M   'P 1'
#
loop_
_entity.id
_entity.type
_entity.pdbx_description
1 polymer ?
#
loop_
_entity_poly.entity_id
_entity_poly.type
_entity_poly.pdbx_seq_one_letter_code
_entity_poly.pdbx_strand_id
1 'polypeptide(L)'
;MLWKKASILKLEHFRREFGLPQKLNLVLLRHPCIFYVSNRYKIYTVILRDGYKGSELVGKDPLVVVKDKFGELMQEGLHEYNRRRHQANLEKKRKKGEILVKKEEEEVEEDASDVLEIDSIEKREERRRFYRVLFDENP
;
A
#
# COMPACT_ATOMS: atom_id res chain seq x y z
N MET A 1 18.22 -7.38 -5.81
CA MET A 1 17.68 -7.73 -4.47
C MET A 1 16.38 -6.96 -4.31
N LEU A 2 15.21 -7.63 -4.27
CA LEU A 2 13.91 -6.96 -4.42
C LEU A 2 13.63 -5.90 -3.34
N TRP A 3 14.14 -6.07 -2.12
CA TRP A 3 13.95 -5.07 -1.05
C TRP A 3 15.23 -5.01 -0.24
N LYS A 4 15.60 -3.83 0.26
CA LYS A 4 16.74 -3.66 1.17
C LYS A 4 16.31 -3.92 2.62
N LYS A 5 15.51 -4.97 2.79
CA LYS A 5 15.04 -5.48 4.08
C LYS A 5 15.08 -7.00 4.11
N ALA A 6 15.35 -7.58 5.27
CA ALA A 6 15.40 -9.01 5.48
C ALA A 6 14.91 -9.37 6.88
N SER A 7 14.32 -10.56 7.04
CA SER A 7 13.99 -11.09 8.37
C SER A 7 15.27 -11.56 9.05
N ILE A 8 15.41 -11.27 10.36
CA ILE A 8 16.56 -11.73 11.15
C ILE A 8 16.66 -13.25 11.12
N LEU A 9 15.54 -13.97 11.21
CA LEU A 9 15.52 -15.43 11.16
C LEU A 9 16.12 -15.98 9.85
N LYS A 10 15.84 -15.31 8.73
CA LYS A 10 16.42 -15.69 7.43
C LYS A 10 17.92 -15.39 7.38
N LEU A 11 18.34 -14.27 7.94
CA LEU A 11 19.77 -13.92 8.02
C LEU A 11 20.54 -14.87 8.95
N GLU A 12 19.94 -15.30 10.06
CA GLU A 12 20.52 -16.29 10.96
C GLU A 12 20.61 -17.68 10.32
N HIS A 13 19.58 -18.07 9.54
CA HIS A 13 19.59 -19.34 8.82
C HIS A 13 20.73 -19.40 7.78
N PHE A 14 20.91 -18.33 7.00
CA PHE A 14 21.94 -18.25 5.96
C PHE A 14 23.23 -17.55 6.44
N ARG A 15 23.51 -17.62 7.74
CA ARG A 15 24.60 -16.86 8.36
C ARG A 15 25.96 -17.25 7.78
N ARG A 16 26.15 -18.54 7.47
CA ARG A 16 27.42 -19.07 6.96
C ARG A 16 27.66 -18.61 5.52
N GLU A 17 26.62 -18.62 4.70
CA GLU A 17 26.62 -18.24 3.30
C GLU A 17 26.89 -16.74 3.13
N PHE A 18 26.35 -15.92 4.03
CA PHE A 18 26.56 -14.47 4.02
C PHE A 18 27.77 -14.01 4.86
N GLY A 19 28.54 -14.92 5.46
CA GLY A 19 29.69 -14.57 6.30
C GLY A 19 29.32 -13.71 7.52
N LEU A 20 28.10 -13.87 8.04
CA LEU A 20 27.56 -13.03 9.09
C LEU A 20 28.08 -13.41 10.50
N PRO A 21 28.28 -12.43 11.40
CA PRO A 21 28.79 -12.68 12.74
C PRO A 21 27.81 -13.50 13.57
N GLN A 22 28.35 -14.31 14.51
CA GLN A 22 27.55 -15.17 15.41
C GLN A 22 26.52 -14.35 16.21
N LYS A 23 26.85 -13.11 16.56
CA LYS A 23 25.99 -12.18 17.29
C LYS A 23 25.43 -11.09 16.37
N LEU A 24 24.77 -11.50 15.28
CA LEU A 24 24.18 -10.58 14.29
C LEU A 24 23.31 -9.50 14.96
N ASN A 25 22.46 -9.91 15.89
CA ASN A 25 21.57 -9.00 16.64
C ASN A 25 22.33 -7.88 17.34
N LEU A 26 23.51 -8.17 17.90
CA LEU A 26 24.33 -7.17 18.58
C LEU A 26 24.91 -6.15 17.60
N VAL A 27 25.34 -6.60 16.41
CA VAL A 27 25.88 -5.72 15.36
C VAL A 27 24.79 -4.80 14.82
N LEU A 28 23.59 -5.34 14.58
CA LEU A 28 22.45 -4.56 14.11
C LEU A 28 22.06 -3.46 15.11
N LEU A 29 22.04 -3.79 16.41
CA LEU A 29 21.71 -2.84 17.47
C LEU A 29 22.84 -1.83 17.74
N ARG A 30 24.11 -2.19 17.49
CA ARG A 30 25.25 -1.30 17.65
C ARG A 30 25.30 -0.18 16.60
N HIS A 31 24.69 -0.40 15.44
CA HIS A 31 24.71 0.54 14.31
C HIS A 31 23.31 1.01 13.90
N PRO A 32 22.57 1.71 14.78
CA PRO A 32 21.20 2.15 14.49
C PRO A 32 21.12 3.22 13.39
N CYS A 33 22.23 3.89 13.08
CA CYS A 33 22.32 4.87 11.99
C CYS A 33 22.32 4.21 10.61
N ILE A 34 22.71 2.93 10.51
CA ILE A 34 22.78 2.16 9.27
C ILE A 34 21.58 1.22 9.17
N PHE A 35 21.27 0.53 10.26
CA PHE A 35 20.19 -0.44 10.32
C PHE A 35 19.01 0.09 11.12
N TYR A 36 17.82 -0.20 10.62
CA TYR A 36 16.58 -0.07 11.37
C TYR A 36 16.01 -1.46 11.61
N VAL A 37 15.70 -1.79 12.87
CA VAL A 37 15.08 -3.07 13.24
C VAL A 37 13.63 -2.81 13.62
N SER A 38 12.72 -3.42 12.88
CA SER A 38 11.29 -3.41 13.18
C SER A 38 10.89 -4.73 13.83
N ASN A 39 10.09 -4.66 14.88
CA ASN A 39 9.42 -5.81 15.47
C ASN A 39 7.92 -5.68 15.22
N ARG A 40 7.36 -6.61 14.44
CA ARG A 40 5.92 -6.70 14.17
C ARG A 40 5.49 -8.12 14.50
N TYR A 41 4.64 -8.29 15.52
CA TYR A 41 4.12 -9.61 15.93
C TYR A 41 5.20 -10.68 16.12
N LYS A 42 6.31 -10.36 16.82
CA LYS A 42 7.48 -11.23 17.03
C LYS A 42 8.32 -11.51 15.78
N ILE A 43 7.99 -10.92 14.64
CA ILE A 43 8.81 -10.96 13.43
C ILE A 43 9.76 -9.76 13.44
N TYR A 44 11.05 -10.06 13.60
CA TYR A 44 12.11 -9.06 13.50
C TYR A 44 12.55 -8.92 12.05
N THR A 45 12.43 -7.70 11.53
CA THR A 45 12.85 -7.33 10.18
C THR A 45 13.91 -6.24 10.27
N VAL A 46 15.05 -6.47 9.64
CA VAL A 46 16.11 -5.49 9.47
C VAL A 46 15.90 -4.77 8.16
N ILE A 47 16.04 -3.45 8.19
CA ILE A 47 15.97 -2.56 7.03
C ILE A 47 17.28 -1.78 6.97
N LEU A 48 17.86 -1.68 5.78
CA LEU A 48 19.03 -0.85 5.53
C LEU A 48 18.56 0.58 5.24
N ARG A 49 18.94 1.55 6.09
CA ARG A 49 18.48 2.94 5.96
C ARG A 49 18.96 3.57 4.65
N ASP A 50 20.21 3.35 4.25
CA ASP A 50 20.76 3.84 2.98
C ASP A 50 20.06 3.26 1.74
N GLY A 51 19.36 2.14 1.90
CA GLY A 51 18.56 1.55 0.85
C GLY A 51 17.26 2.31 0.59
N TYR A 52 16.88 3.29 1.42
CA TYR A 52 15.61 3.98 1.32
C TYR A 52 15.77 5.50 1.46
N LYS A 53 15.06 6.24 0.61
CA LYS A 53 14.88 7.69 0.75
C LYS A 53 13.42 7.93 1.12
N GLY A 54 13.15 8.11 2.42
CA GLY A 54 11.78 8.14 2.93
C GLY A 54 11.09 6.78 2.76
N SER A 55 9.97 6.75 2.05
CA SER A 55 9.22 5.52 1.73
C SER A 55 9.71 4.79 0.48
N GLU A 56 10.62 5.39 -0.29
CA GLU A 56 11.03 4.87 -1.59
C GLU A 56 12.36 4.12 -1.53
N LEU A 57 12.43 3.00 -2.25
CA LEU A 57 13.65 2.20 -2.36
C LEU A 57 14.64 2.87 -3.34
N VAL A 58 15.85 3.13 -2.87
CA VAL A 58 16.94 3.67 -3.68
C VAL A 58 17.49 2.55 -4.58
N GLY A 59 17.47 2.77 -5.90
CA GLY A 59 17.93 1.78 -6.89
C GLY A 59 16.99 0.57 -6.98
N LYS A 60 15.77 0.79 -7.47
CA LYS A 60 14.77 -0.28 -7.65
C LYS A 60 15.27 -1.32 -8.66
N ASP A 61 15.19 -2.58 -8.25
CA ASP A 61 15.40 -3.74 -9.12
C ASP A 61 14.23 -3.84 -10.13
N PRO A 62 14.45 -4.25 -11.39
CA PRO A 62 13.38 -4.34 -12.38
C PRO A 62 12.16 -5.16 -11.90
N LEU A 63 12.38 -6.21 -11.11
CA LEU A 63 11.30 -7.01 -10.53
C LEU A 63 10.42 -6.23 -9.55
N VAL A 64 11.00 -5.27 -8.85
CA VAL A 64 10.27 -4.38 -7.93
C VAL A 64 9.39 -3.45 -8.74
N VAL A 65 9.94 -2.89 -9.82
CA VAL A 65 9.18 -2.00 -10.71
C VAL A 65 7.98 -2.73 -11.32
N VAL A 66 8.17 -3.97 -11.79
CA VAL A 66 7.07 -4.79 -12.32
C VAL A 66 6.04 -5.09 -11.23
N LYS A 67 6.47 -5.43 -10.02
CA LYS A 67 5.57 -5.68 -8.89
C LYS A 67 4.77 -4.42 -8.51
N ASP A 68 5.41 -3.25 -8.49
CA ASP A 68 4.76 -1.98 -8.17
C ASP A 68 3.66 -1.68 -9.21
N LYS A 69 3.99 -1.76 -10.51
CA LYS A 69 3.02 -1.59 -11.61
C LYS A 69 1.87 -2.58 -11.55
N PHE A 70 2.16 -3.85 -11.24
CA PHE A 70 1.12 -4.85 -11.07
C PHE A 70 0.18 -4.51 -9.90
N GLY A 71 0.75 -4.00 -8.80
CA GLY A 71 -0.02 -3.52 -7.66
C GLY A 71 -0.96 -2.37 -8.03
N GLU A 72 -0.50 -1.42 -8.83
CA GLU A 72 -1.31 -0.30 -9.35
C GLU A 72 -2.48 -0.81 -10.21
N LEU A 73 -2.20 -1.67 -11.19
CA LEU A 73 -3.23 -2.26 -12.06
C LEU A 73 -4.29 -3.04 -11.27
N MET A 74 -3.87 -3.82 -10.27
CA MET A 74 -4.80 -4.56 -9.41
C MET A 74 -5.71 -3.62 -8.60
N GLN A 75 -5.19 -2.48 -8.15
CA GLN A 75 -5.97 -1.48 -7.44
C GLN A 75 -6.98 -0.82 -8.38
N GLU A 76 -6.57 -0.42 -9.57
CA GLU A 76 -7.47 0.15 -10.58
C GLU A 76 -8.61 -0.81 -10.93
N GLY A 77 -8.30 -2.07 -11.21
CA GLY A 77 -9.31 -3.09 -11.48
C GLY A 77 -10.30 -3.29 -10.33
N LEU A 78 -9.82 -3.21 -9.09
CA LEU A 78 -10.68 -3.28 -7.90
C LEU A 78 -11.57 -2.03 -7.77
N HIS A 79 -11.03 -0.84 -8.00
CA HIS A 79 -11.79 0.41 -7.98
C HIS A 79 -12.91 0.39 -9.03
N GLU A 80 -12.61 -0.03 -10.26
CA GLU A 80 -13.61 -0.18 -11.32
C GLU A 80 -14.71 -1.17 -10.94
N TYR A 81 -14.33 -2.33 -10.40
CA TYR A 81 -15.28 -3.35 -9.96
C TYR A 81 -16.23 -2.81 -8.88
N ASN A 82 -15.68 -2.12 -7.87
CA ASN A 82 -16.46 -1.53 -6.79
C ASN A 82 -17.38 -0.42 -7.31
N ARG A 83 -16.91 0.44 -8.21
CA ARG A 83 -17.70 1.52 -8.85
C ARG A 83 -18.88 0.95 -9.62
N ARG A 84 -18.67 -0.07 -10.46
CA ARG A 84 -19.75 -0.75 -11.20
C ARG A 84 -20.76 -1.40 -10.27
N ARG A 85 -20.29 -2.07 -9.20
CA ARG A 85 -21.17 -2.70 -8.21
C ARG A 85 -21.99 -1.68 -7.44
N HIS A 86 -21.39 -0.54 -7.10
CA HIS A 86 -22.08 0.56 -6.43
C HIS A 86 -23.21 1.12 -7.31
N GLN A 87 -22.92 1.41 -8.58
CA GLN A 87 -23.92 1.88 -9.55
C GLN A 87 -25.09 0.88 -9.71
N ALA A 88 -24.79 -0.42 -9.84
CA ALA A 88 -25.83 -1.45 -9.93
C ALA A 88 -26.69 -1.54 -8.66
N ASN A 89 -26.10 -1.34 -7.48
CA ASN A 89 -26.84 -1.31 -6.22
C ASN A 89 -27.75 -0.08 -6.12
N LEU A 90 -27.29 1.08 -6.57
CA LEU A 90 -28.11 2.29 -6.66
C LEU A 90 -29.30 2.09 -7.61
N GLU A 91 -29.07 1.49 -8.78
CA GLU A 91 -30.14 1.19 -9.74
C GLU A 91 -31.19 0.23 -9.15
N LYS A 92 -30.75 -0.82 -8.43
CA LYS A 92 -31.67 -1.72 -7.72
C LYS A 92 -32.50 -1.01 -6.66
N LYS A 93 -31.89 -0.10 -5.90
CA LYS A 93 -32.61 0.73 -4.91
C LYS A 93 -33.61 1.69 -5.58
N ARG A 94 -33.25 2.28 -6.72
CA ARG A 94 -34.18 3.09 -7.54
C ARG A 94 -35.38 2.27 -8.00
N LYS A 95 -35.16 1.05 -8.52
CA LYS A 95 -36.24 0.13 -8.93
C LYS A 95 -37.14 -0.31 -7.77
N LYS A 96 -36.60 -0.38 -6.55
CA LYS A 96 -37.35 -0.67 -5.32
C LYS A 96 -38.08 0.56 -4.74
N GLY A 97 -37.89 1.76 -5.29
CA GLY A 97 -38.49 2.98 -4.77
C GLY A 97 -37.85 3.52 -3.49
N GLU A 98 -36.69 2.99 -3.08
CA GLU A 98 -36.00 3.38 -1.83
C GLU A 98 -35.17 4.68 -1.96
N ILE A 99 -34.99 5.21 -3.18
CA ILE A 99 -34.21 6.43 -3.47
C ILE A 99 -34.99 7.34 -4.42
N LEU A 100 -35.33 8.55 -3.98
CA LEU A 100 -35.75 9.68 -4.81
C LEU A 100 -34.54 10.59 -5.02
N VAL A 101 -34.02 10.64 -6.25
CA VAL A 101 -33.01 11.65 -6.62
C VAL A 101 -33.77 12.83 -7.23
N LYS A 102 -33.74 13.99 -6.55
CA LYS A 102 -34.02 15.27 -7.22
C LYS A 102 -32.97 15.43 -8.32
N LYS A 103 -33.43 15.60 -9.55
CA LYS A 103 -32.58 16.09 -10.65
C LYS A 103 -32.28 17.55 -10.29
N GLU A 104 -31.15 17.80 -9.64
CA GLU A 104 -30.56 19.14 -9.68
C GLU A 104 -29.78 19.16 -10.99
N GLU A 105 -30.31 19.92 -11.95
CA GLU A 105 -29.59 20.33 -13.15
C GLU A 105 -28.54 21.34 -12.67
N GLU A 106 -27.39 20.86 -12.20
CA GLU A 106 -26.21 21.70 -12.06
C GLU A 106 -25.59 21.83 -13.46
N GLU A 107 -25.80 22.99 -14.09
CA GLU A 107 -24.91 23.50 -15.12
C GLU A 107 -23.53 23.68 -14.47
N VAL A 108 -22.65 22.69 -14.61
CA VAL A 108 -21.24 22.83 -14.24
C VAL A 108 -20.45 23.04 -15.53
N GLU A 109 -19.98 24.27 -15.76
CA GLU A 109 -18.81 24.48 -16.60
C GLU A 109 -17.62 23.81 -15.87
N GLU A 110 -17.37 22.55 -16.22
CA GLU A 110 -16.31 21.73 -15.61
C GLU A 110 -14.96 22.03 -16.26
N ASP A 111 -14.16 22.88 -15.62
CA ASP A 111 -12.73 22.93 -15.89
C ASP A 111 -12.09 21.60 -15.51
N ALA A 112 -11.45 20.93 -16.48
CA ALA A 112 -10.87 19.59 -16.35
C ALA A 112 -9.84 19.42 -15.20
N SER A 113 -9.37 20.54 -14.64
CA SER A 113 -8.55 20.60 -13.41
C SER A 113 -9.28 20.00 -12.20
N ASP A 114 -10.53 20.41 -11.97
CA ASP A 114 -11.22 20.16 -10.71
C ASP A 114 -11.79 18.73 -10.67
N VAL A 115 -12.19 18.19 -11.82
CA VAL A 115 -12.62 16.79 -11.97
C VAL A 115 -11.47 15.82 -11.64
N LEU A 116 -10.24 16.16 -12.05
CA LEU A 116 -9.05 15.35 -11.74
C LEU A 116 -8.71 15.41 -10.24
N GLU A 117 -8.83 16.57 -9.60
CA GLU A 117 -8.61 16.70 -8.16
C GLU A 117 -9.65 15.92 -7.35
N ILE A 118 -10.94 16.01 -7.71
CA ILE A 118 -12.03 15.29 -7.01
C ILE A 118 -11.89 13.77 -7.18
N ASP A 119 -11.63 13.27 -8.39
CA ASP A 119 -11.40 11.83 -8.63
C ASP A 119 -10.14 11.34 -7.87
N SER A 120 -9.11 12.18 -7.75
CA SER A 120 -7.92 11.85 -6.95
C SER A 120 -8.20 11.77 -5.44
N ILE A 121 -9.09 12.63 -4.92
CA ILE A 121 -9.50 12.68 -3.51
C ILE A 121 -10.39 11.48 -3.18
N GLU A 122 -11.38 11.17 -4.03
CA GLU A 122 -12.23 9.99 -3.86
C GLU A 122 -11.41 8.69 -3.90
N LYS A 123 -10.51 8.54 -4.88
CA LYS A 123 -9.55 7.42 -4.94
C LYS A 123 -8.68 7.35 -3.70
N ARG A 124 -8.29 8.48 -3.10
CA ARG A 124 -7.50 8.52 -1.86
C ARG A 124 -8.33 8.10 -0.64
N GLU A 125 -9.58 8.51 -0.56
CA GLU A 125 -10.48 8.14 0.53
C GLU A 125 -10.88 6.66 0.49
N GLU A 126 -11.19 6.13 -0.69
CA GLU A 126 -11.51 4.72 -0.87
C GLU A 126 -10.33 3.83 -0.47
N ARG A 127 -9.10 4.21 -0.87
CA ARG A 127 -7.87 3.54 -0.42
C ARG A 127 -7.74 3.56 1.10
N ARG A 128 -8.03 4.70 1.74
CA ARG A 128 -7.98 4.83 3.21
C ARG A 128 -9.02 3.95 3.90
N ARG A 129 -10.24 3.84 3.37
CA ARG A 129 -11.30 2.98 3.92
C ARG A 129 -10.96 1.50 3.77
N PHE A 130 -10.41 1.10 2.62
CA PHE A 130 -10.00 -0.28 2.36
C PHE A 130 -8.87 -0.74 3.29
N TYR A 131 -7.81 0.07 3.46
CA TYR A 131 -6.72 -0.28 4.37
C TYR A 131 -7.13 -0.27 5.84
N ARG A 132 -8.12 0.56 6.22
CA ARG A 132 -8.75 0.49 7.54
C ARG A 132 -9.39 -0.88 7.76
N VAL A 133 -10.18 -1.37 6.79
CA VAL A 133 -10.86 -2.67 6.90
C VAL A 133 -9.87 -3.85 6.85
N LEU A 134 -8.80 -3.77 6.05
CA LEU A 134 -7.83 -4.87 5.92
C LEU A 134 -6.88 -5.04 7.10
N PHE A 135 -6.57 -3.95 7.81
CA PHE A 135 -5.55 -3.96 8.86
C PHE A 135 -6.09 -3.69 10.27
N ASP A 136 -7.33 -3.22 10.39
CA ASP A 136 -8.06 -3.18 11.67
C ASP A 136 -9.00 -4.38 11.78
N GLU A 137 -8.44 -5.58 11.89
CA GLU A 137 -9.08 -6.62 12.72
C GLU A 137 -8.64 -6.34 14.17
N ASN A 138 -9.43 -5.52 14.86
CA ASN A 138 -9.34 -5.32 16.31
C ASN A 138 -9.51 -6.66 17.05
N PRO A 139 -8.95 -6.85 18.25
CA PRO A 139 -9.55 -7.81 19.17
C PRO A 139 -11.00 -7.42 19.50
#